data_AF-A0A941QE41-F1
#
_entry.id   AF-A0A941QE41-F1
#
_cell.length_a   1.000
_cell.length_b   1.000
_cell.length_c   1.000
_cell.angle_alpha   90.00
_cell.angle_beta   90.00
_cell.angle_gamma   90.00
#
_symmetry.space_group_name_H-M   'P 1'
#
loop_
_entity.id
_entity.type
_entity.pdbx_description
1 polymer ?
#
loop_
_entity_poly.entity_id
_entity_poly.type
_entity_poly.pdbx_seq_one_letter_code
_entity_poly.pdbx_strand_id
1 'polypeptide(L)'
;MDKQDPGRRQFLAGSLALGTASLLPARAIAADAAPAPAATPAPAATGATGGRLTFHAIDTHHGATIGSLRVELRRLEGGRYQPVKTFDTVKNGRSDGAVIEGEALKPGLYEAVMHVDDYFASLGTKLPSPTFLSKVPLRFGVHDASQRYHLAVLFNPWSYSYYRGS
;
A
#
# COMPACT_ATOMS: atom_id res chain seq x y z
N MET A 1 -56.64 -22.89 11.12
CA MET A 1 -56.93 -22.18 12.38
C MET A 1 -55.60 -22.07 13.11
N ASP A 2 -55.06 -20.92 13.48
CA ASP A 2 -55.62 -19.59 13.62
C ASP A 2 -54.48 -18.52 13.58
N LYS A 3 -54.94 -17.28 13.41
CA LYS A 3 -54.38 -15.96 13.07
C LYS A 3 -53.01 -15.46 13.59
N GLN A 4 -52.47 -14.56 12.76
CA GLN A 4 -51.92 -13.23 13.05
C GLN A 4 -52.13 -12.68 14.49
N ASP A 5 -51.17 -11.93 15.05
CA ASP A 5 -51.19 -10.44 15.00
C ASP A 5 -49.90 -9.81 15.60
N PRO A 6 -49.45 -8.62 15.13
CA PRO A 6 -48.22 -7.93 15.49
C PRO A 6 -48.43 -6.90 16.61
N GLY A 7 -47.40 -6.71 17.44
CA GLY A 7 -47.41 -5.76 18.56
C GLY A 7 -46.44 -4.60 18.39
N ARG A 8 -46.90 -3.54 17.73
CA ARG A 8 -46.29 -2.19 17.66
C ARG A 8 -46.68 -1.40 18.92
N ARG A 9 -45.72 -0.75 19.61
CA ARG A 9 -45.87 0.44 20.50
C ARG A 9 -44.47 0.85 21.01
N GLN A 10 -43.85 1.92 20.50
CA GLN A 10 -44.05 3.35 20.79
C GLN A 10 -43.50 3.84 22.16
N PHE A 11 -42.49 4.71 22.03
CA PHE A 11 -42.12 5.91 22.80
C PHE A 11 -42.15 5.93 24.34
N LEU A 12 -41.00 6.31 24.91
CA LEU A 12 -40.96 7.30 25.99
C LEU A 12 -39.69 8.16 25.85
N ALA A 13 -39.91 9.43 25.51
CA ALA A 13 -38.94 10.51 25.67
C ALA A 13 -38.81 10.82 27.17
N GLY A 14 -37.57 10.83 27.68
CA GLY A 14 -37.25 11.15 29.07
C GLY A 14 -36.27 12.31 29.15
N SER A 15 -36.84 13.51 29.31
CA SER A 15 -36.38 14.69 30.07
C SER A 15 -34.88 14.97 30.31
N LEU A 16 -34.48 16.16 29.86
CA LEU A 16 -33.36 17.00 30.31
C LEU A 16 -33.30 17.15 31.85
N ALA A 17 -32.08 17.13 32.40
CA ALA A 17 -31.77 17.77 33.67
C ALA A 17 -30.51 18.66 33.48
N LEU A 18 -30.69 19.97 33.66
CA LEU A 18 -29.59 20.93 33.81
C LEU A 18 -29.02 20.81 35.22
N GLY A 19 -27.73 20.49 35.33
CA GLY A 19 -26.95 20.61 36.56
C GLY A 19 -25.89 21.68 36.39
N THR A 20 -26.09 22.84 37.02
CA THR A 20 -25.09 23.90 37.17
C THR A 20 -24.16 23.58 38.34
N ALA A 21 -22.86 23.48 38.09
CA ALA A 21 -21.84 23.55 39.12
C ALA A 21 -20.66 24.39 38.62
N SER A 22 -20.54 25.59 39.19
CA SER A 22 -19.42 26.51 39.07
C SER A 22 -18.29 26.13 40.05
N LEU A 23 -17.08 26.69 39.84
CA LEU A 23 -15.84 26.71 40.66
C LEU A 23 -14.70 25.92 39.97
N LEU A 24 -13.50 26.41 39.63
CA LEU A 24 -12.67 27.60 39.91
C LEU A 24 -11.61 27.71 38.77
N PRO A 25 -10.90 28.85 38.56
CA PRO A 25 -9.91 28.95 37.49
C PRO A 25 -8.57 28.32 37.91
N ALA A 26 -8.18 27.23 37.25
CA ALA A 26 -6.79 26.78 37.27
C ALA A 26 -6.00 27.69 36.31
N ARG A 27 -5.15 28.55 36.88
CA ARG A 27 -4.23 29.43 36.15
C ARG A 27 -3.13 28.56 35.52
N ALA A 28 -3.30 28.17 34.26
CA ALA A 28 -2.25 27.54 33.49
C ALA A 28 -1.14 28.57 33.20
N ILE A 29 0.04 28.35 33.77
CA ILE A 29 1.26 29.02 33.33
C ILE A 29 1.63 28.44 31.96
N ALA A 30 1.45 29.24 30.90
CA ALA A 30 2.03 28.92 29.60
C ALA A 30 3.55 29.06 29.73
N ALA A 31 4.26 27.94 29.74
CA ALA A 31 5.68 27.94 29.44
C ALA A 31 5.79 28.20 27.93
N ASP A 32 6.30 29.40 27.60
CA ASP A 32 6.70 29.77 26.25
C ASP A 32 7.90 28.90 25.86
N ALA A 33 7.62 27.73 25.27
CA ALA A 33 8.65 26.89 24.68
C ALA A 33 9.04 27.51 23.34
N ALA A 34 10.19 28.17 23.33
CA ALA A 34 10.82 28.67 22.11
C ALA A 34 10.85 27.58 21.02
N PRO A 35 10.54 27.92 19.76
CA PRO A 35 10.58 26.94 18.68
C PRO A 35 12.01 26.40 18.54
N ALA A 36 12.15 25.08 18.58
CA ALA A 36 13.38 24.41 18.20
C ALA A 36 13.79 24.88 16.79
N PRO A 37 15.09 25.12 16.53
CA PRO A 37 15.54 25.53 15.21
C PRO A 37 15.10 24.48 14.19
N ALA A 38 14.47 24.93 13.11
CA ALA A 38 14.04 24.09 12.01
C ALA A 38 15.22 23.19 11.60
N ALA A 39 15.02 21.87 11.75
CA ALA A 39 15.96 20.89 11.22
C ALA A 39 16.13 21.20 9.72
N THR A 40 17.36 21.47 9.32
CA THR A 40 17.74 21.66 7.92
C THR A 40 17.12 20.51 7.12
N PRO A 41 16.32 20.77 6.08
CA PRO A 41 15.84 19.70 5.23
C PRO A 41 17.07 18.96 4.71
N ALA A 42 17.09 17.63 4.90
CA ALA A 42 18.09 16.78 4.30
C ALA A 42 18.22 17.15 2.81
N PRO A 43 19.44 17.22 2.25
CA PRO A 43 19.63 17.64 0.87
C PRO A 43 18.71 16.82 -0.01
N ALA A 44 17.89 17.52 -0.82
CA ALA A 44 17.06 16.89 -1.82
C ALA A 44 17.94 15.90 -2.59
N ALA A 45 17.55 14.62 -2.56
CA ALA A 45 18.30 13.55 -3.21
C ALA A 45 18.68 14.02 -4.61
N THR A 46 19.98 14.24 -4.81
CA THR A 46 20.58 14.68 -6.05
C THR A 46 19.97 13.83 -7.16
N GLY A 47 19.22 14.47 -8.05
CA GLY A 47 18.44 13.78 -9.06
C GLY A 47 19.35 12.83 -9.83
N ALA A 48 19.15 11.52 -9.61
CA ALA A 48 19.79 10.50 -10.42
C ALA A 48 19.55 10.89 -11.88
N THR A 49 20.64 11.09 -12.61
CA THR A 49 20.60 11.50 -14.01
C THR A 49 20.17 10.29 -14.82
N GLY A 50 18.86 10.00 -14.81
CA GLY A 50 18.29 8.81 -15.43
C GLY A 50 16.94 8.43 -14.82
N GLY A 51 16.10 7.77 -15.62
CA GLY A 51 14.82 7.28 -15.14
C GLY A 51 14.99 6.14 -14.14
N ARG A 52 13.88 5.80 -13.47
CA ARG A 52 13.87 4.74 -12.46
C ARG A 52 12.53 4.03 -12.38
N LEU A 53 12.57 2.76 -12.02
CA LEU A 53 11.40 1.95 -11.71
C LEU A 53 11.37 1.68 -10.19
N THR A 54 10.28 2.06 -9.53
CA THR A 54 10.00 1.67 -8.14
C THR A 54 8.71 0.88 -8.06
N PHE A 55 8.62 0.06 -7.01
CA PHE A 55 7.47 -0.80 -6.77
C PHE A 55 6.83 -0.49 -5.41
N HIS A 56 5.51 -0.56 -5.33
CA HIS A 56 4.77 -0.48 -4.07
C HIS A 56 3.50 -1.31 -4.18
N ALA A 57 3.41 -2.36 -3.37
CA ALA A 57 2.21 -3.17 -3.24
C ALA A 57 1.58 -2.97 -1.88
N ILE A 58 0.27 -2.82 -1.83
CA ILE A 58 -0.53 -2.70 -0.61
C ILE A 58 -1.46 -3.91 -0.52
N ASP A 59 -1.26 -4.72 0.52
CA ASP A 59 -2.16 -5.78 0.92
C ASP A 59 -3.45 -5.18 1.51
N THR A 60 -4.56 -5.29 0.77
CA THR A 60 -5.86 -4.78 1.20
C THR A 60 -6.64 -5.78 2.05
N HIS A 61 -6.15 -7.01 2.23
CA HIS A 61 -6.74 -7.97 3.16
C HIS A 61 -6.35 -7.63 4.60
N HIS A 62 -5.09 -7.28 4.83
CA HIS A 62 -4.59 -6.85 6.15
C HIS A 62 -4.51 -5.32 6.32
N GLY A 63 -4.77 -4.56 5.26
CA GLY A 63 -4.73 -3.09 5.27
C GLY A 63 -3.33 -2.48 5.13
N ALA A 64 -2.28 -3.30 5.17
CA ALA A 64 -0.91 -2.91 4.87
C ALA A 64 -0.10 -4.15 4.47
N THR A 65 0.87 -3.97 3.58
CA THR A 65 1.85 -5.03 3.28
C THR A 65 2.87 -5.07 4.40
N ILE A 66 3.09 -6.24 5.01
CA ILE A 66 3.95 -6.39 6.20
C ILE A 66 5.42 -6.67 5.82
N GLY A 67 5.72 -6.71 4.51
CA GLY A 67 7.02 -7.00 3.93
C GLY A 67 7.10 -8.42 3.35
N SER A 68 8.23 -8.78 2.76
CA SER A 68 8.53 -10.13 2.26
C SER A 68 7.66 -10.63 1.11
N LEU A 69 6.92 -9.75 0.42
CA LEU A 69 6.33 -10.11 -0.87
C LEU A 69 7.45 -10.22 -1.92
N ARG A 70 7.69 -11.44 -2.40
CA ARG A 70 8.66 -11.72 -3.47
C ARG A 70 8.12 -11.26 -4.82
N VAL A 71 8.96 -10.56 -5.57
CA VAL A 71 8.67 -10.05 -6.92
C VAL A 71 9.79 -10.37 -7.88
N GLU A 72 9.46 -10.96 -9.03
CA GLU A 72 10.38 -11.16 -10.14
C GLU A 72 10.11 -10.15 -11.25
N LEU A 73 11.08 -9.31 -11.56
CA LEU A 73 11.05 -8.40 -12.69
C LEU A 73 11.72 -9.04 -13.90
N ARG A 74 11.02 -9.00 -15.03
CA ARG A 74 11.43 -9.57 -16.31
C ARG A 74 11.20 -8.57 -17.44
N ARG A 75 11.95 -8.68 -18.52
CA ARG A 75 11.82 -7.86 -19.75
C ARG A 75 11.54 -8.76 -20.95
N LEU A 76 10.62 -8.36 -21.81
CA LEU A 76 10.30 -9.11 -23.03
C LEU A 76 11.41 -8.92 -24.08
N GLU A 77 12.08 -9.99 -24.44
CA GLU A 77 13.14 -10.04 -25.46
C GLU A 77 12.99 -11.29 -26.31
N GLY A 78 13.01 -11.14 -27.64
CA GLY A 78 12.85 -12.28 -28.56
C GLY A 78 11.54 -13.07 -28.36
N GLY A 79 10.47 -12.40 -27.93
CA GLY A 79 9.17 -13.02 -27.66
C GLY A 79 9.08 -13.78 -26.32
N ARG A 80 10.10 -13.71 -25.46
CA ARG A 80 10.13 -14.35 -24.14
C ARG A 80 10.50 -13.36 -23.04
N TYR A 81 9.93 -13.52 -21.86
CA TYR A 81 10.30 -12.72 -20.70
C TYR A 81 11.61 -13.22 -20.10
N GLN A 82 12.66 -12.42 -20.20
CA GLN A 82 13.98 -12.68 -19.63
C GLN A 82 14.09 -12.09 -18.22
N PRO A 83 14.70 -12.80 -17.25
CA PRO A 83 14.91 -12.27 -15.91
C PRO A 83 15.74 -10.99 -15.92
N VAL A 84 15.33 -10.00 -15.12
CA VAL A 84 16.10 -8.76 -14.89
C VAL A 84 16.55 -8.67 -13.45
N LYS A 85 15.61 -8.80 -12.50
CA LYS A 85 15.89 -8.72 -11.06
C LYS A 85 14.83 -9.48 -10.27
N THR A 86 15.22 -10.04 -9.14
CA THR A 86 14.28 -10.51 -8.12
C THR A 86 14.51 -9.73 -6.84
N PHE A 87 13.44 -9.36 -6.15
CA PHE A 87 13.52 -8.63 -4.89
C PHE A 87 12.33 -8.97 -4.01
N ASP A 88 12.47 -8.70 -2.71
CA ASP A 88 11.39 -8.76 -1.73
C ASP A 88 11.00 -7.35 -1.30
N THR A 89 9.72 -7.11 -1.05
CA THR A 89 9.28 -5.81 -0.54
C THR A 89 9.71 -5.61 0.92
N VAL A 90 10.04 -4.38 1.31
CA VAL A 90 10.23 -4.01 2.72
C VAL A 90 8.90 -3.86 3.44
N LYS A 91 8.92 -3.63 4.77
CA LYS A 91 7.75 -3.61 5.68
C LYS A 91 6.60 -2.68 5.29
N ASN A 92 6.76 -1.75 4.35
CA ASN A 92 5.69 -0.89 3.84
C ASN A 92 5.24 -1.27 2.43
N GLY A 93 5.60 -2.46 1.96
CA GLY A 93 5.24 -2.98 0.63
C GLY A 93 6.04 -2.38 -0.53
N ARG A 94 7.03 -1.53 -0.26
CA ARG A 94 7.87 -0.93 -1.31
C ARG A 94 9.06 -1.83 -1.65
N SER A 95 9.63 -1.63 -2.82
CA SER A 95 11.01 -2.04 -3.08
C SER A 95 11.97 -1.26 -2.17
N ASP A 96 13.09 -1.88 -1.78
CA ASP A 96 14.19 -1.17 -1.12
C ASP A 96 14.91 -0.28 -2.15
N GLY A 97 14.47 0.97 -2.26
CA GLY A 97 14.95 1.90 -3.30
C GLY A 97 14.43 1.57 -4.70
N ALA A 98 15.23 1.89 -5.71
CA ALA A 98 14.91 1.63 -7.11
C ALA A 98 15.10 0.14 -7.47
N VAL A 99 14.12 -0.43 -8.16
CA VAL A 99 14.25 -1.79 -8.72
C VAL A 99 15.25 -1.76 -9.88
N ILE A 100 15.13 -0.77 -10.75
CA ILE A 100 16.05 -0.44 -11.86
C ILE A 100 16.21 1.08 -11.90
N GLU A 101 17.41 1.57 -12.21
CA GLU A 101 17.70 2.99 -12.39
C GLU A 101 18.75 3.21 -13.49
N GLY A 102 18.79 4.43 -14.03
CA GLY A 102 19.80 4.85 -15.00
C GLY A 102 19.76 4.02 -16.28
N GLU A 103 20.94 3.72 -16.83
CA GLU A 103 21.11 3.02 -18.12
C GLU A 103 20.57 1.58 -18.13
N ALA A 104 20.33 0.98 -16.95
CA ALA A 104 19.72 -0.33 -16.84
C ALA A 104 18.22 -0.29 -17.19
N LEU A 105 17.56 0.86 -17.02
CA LEU A 105 16.18 1.03 -17.45
C LEU A 105 16.15 1.29 -18.96
N LYS A 106 15.57 0.37 -19.72
CA LYS A 106 15.47 0.47 -21.18
C LYS A 106 14.01 0.55 -21.62
N PRO A 107 13.68 1.29 -22.70
CA PRO A 107 12.36 1.19 -23.30
C PRO A 107 12.02 -0.25 -23.68
N GLY A 108 10.76 -0.64 -23.55
CA GLY A 108 10.29 -1.99 -23.84
C GLY A 108 9.16 -2.46 -22.93
N LEU A 109 8.79 -3.73 -23.07
CA LEU A 109 7.74 -4.37 -22.28
C LEU A 109 8.36 -5.16 -21.13
N TYR A 110 7.79 -5.01 -19.95
CA TYR A 110 8.22 -5.66 -18.71
C TYR A 110 7.08 -6.46 -18.08
N GLU A 111 7.44 -7.41 -17.24
CA GLU A 111 6.55 -8.19 -16.39
C GLU A 111 7.12 -8.23 -14.97
N ALA A 112 6.32 -7.83 -13.98
CA ALA A 112 6.60 -8.05 -12.57
C ALA A 112 5.69 -9.17 -12.05
N VAL A 113 6.26 -10.29 -11.63
CA VAL A 113 5.50 -11.45 -11.11
C VAL A 113 5.54 -11.42 -9.59
N MET A 114 4.40 -11.18 -8.96
CA MET A 114 4.23 -11.24 -7.51
C MET A 114 3.89 -12.67 -7.07
N HIS A 115 4.54 -13.16 -6.02
CA HIS A 115 4.26 -14.48 -5.42
C HIS A 115 3.25 -14.31 -4.27
N VAL A 116 1.96 -14.23 -4.64
CA VAL A 116 0.88 -13.83 -3.71
C VAL A 116 0.46 -14.98 -2.80
N ASP A 117 0.46 -16.21 -3.31
CA ASP A 117 0.24 -17.43 -2.53
C ASP A 117 1.27 -17.58 -1.41
N ASP A 118 2.55 -17.52 -1.74
CA ASP A 118 3.65 -17.63 -0.77
C ASP A 118 3.56 -16.53 0.30
N TYR A 119 3.24 -15.30 -0.11
CA TYR A 119 3.04 -14.18 0.80
C TYR A 119 1.92 -14.46 1.81
N PHE A 120 0.71 -14.81 1.35
CA PHE A 120 -0.42 -15.06 2.25
C PHE A 120 -0.23 -16.33 3.11
N ALA A 121 0.43 -17.35 2.57
CA ALA A 121 0.82 -18.53 3.33
C ALA A 121 1.79 -18.18 4.47
N SER A 122 2.78 -17.32 4.21
CA SER A 122 3.73 -16.87 5.24
C SER A 122 3.08 -16.08 6.38
N LEU A 123 1.94 -15.44 6.10
CA LEU A 123 1.13 -14.73 7.09
C LEU A 123 0.13 -15.64 7.84
N GLY A 124 0.10 -16.95 7.53
CA GLY A 124 -0.85 -17.89 8.14
C GLY A 124 -2.29 -17.72 7.67
N THR A 125 -2.50 -17.06 6.52
CA THR A 125 -3.84 -16.86 5.96
C THR A 125 -4.37 -18.20 5.44
N LYS A 126 -5.52 -18.64 5.96
CA LYS A 126 -6.17 -19.89 5.50
C LYS A 126 -6.91 -19.65 4.19
N LEU A 127 -6.31 -20.06 3.09
CA LEU A 127 -6.91 -19.96 1.76
C LEU A 127 -7.33 -21.35 1.23
N PRO A 128 -8.37 -21.41 0.38
CA PRO A 128 -8.68 -22.64 -0.35
C PRO A 128 -7.48 -23.14 -1.17
N SER A 129 -7.42 -24.45 -1.38
CA SER A 129 -6.46 -25.06 -2.30
C SER A 129 -7.20 -25.59 -3.54
N PRO A 130 -6.82 -25.17 -4.76
CA PRO A 130 -5.77 -24.19 -5.07
C PRO A 130 -6.17 -22.76 -4.68
N THR A 131 -5.17 -21.89 -4.42
CA THR A 131 -5.42 -20.46 -4.19
C THR A 131 -5.95 -19.81 -5.46
N PHE A 132 -6.84 -18.82 -5.32
CA PHE A 132 -7.38 -18.12 -6.47
C PHE A 132 -6.31 -17.28 -7.18
N LEU A 133 -5.51 -16.52 -6.40
CA LEU A 133 -4.28 -15.89 -6.88
C LEU A 133 -3.06 -16.63 -6.31
N SER A 134 -2.17 -17.02 -7.22
CA SER A 134 -0.85 -17.59 -6.92
C SER A 134 0.22 -16.61 -7.41
N LYS A 135 0.84 -16.88 -8.56
CA LYS A 135 1.78 -15.97 -9.21
C LYS A 135 1.04 -14.98 -10.10
N VAL A 136 1.05 -13.71 -9.73
CA VAL A 136 0.30 -12.65 -10.41
C VAL A 136 1.24 -11.82 -11.30
N PRO A 137 1.12 -11.91 -12.65
CA PRO A 137 1.92 -11.11 -13.57
C PRO A 137 1.33 -9.71 -13.77
N LEU A 138 2.17 -8.68 -13.58
CA LEU A 138 1.86 -7.29 -13.87
C LEU A 138 2.65 -6.87 -15.11
N ARG A 139 1.97 -6.71 -16.24
CA ARG A 139 2.60 -6.36 -17.52
C ARG A 139 2.46 -4.87 -17.79
N PHE A 140 3.56 -4.23 -18.15
CA PHE A 140 3.62 -2.78 -18.38
C PHE A 140 4.69 -2.41 -19.40
N GLY A 141 4.50 -1.25 -20.03
CA GLY A 141 5.46 -0.68 -20.98
C GLY A 141 6.26 0.47 -20.37
N VAL A 142 7.54 0.50 -20.68
CA VAL A 142 8.42 1.66 -20.49
C VAL A 142 8.65 2.26 -21.87
N HIS A 143 8.16 3.48 -22.08
CA HIS A 143 8.35 4.20 -23.34
C HIS A 143 9.56 5.13 -23.28
N ASP A 144 9.74 5.85 -22.17
CA ASP A 144 10.79 6.85 -22.00
C ASP A 144 11.62 6.50 -20.76
N ALA A 145 12.80 5.94 -20.98
CA ALA A 145 13.71 5.49 -19.92
C ALA A 145 14.31 6.63 -19.07
N SER A 146 14.07 7.90 -19.41
CA SER A 146 14.45 9.03 -18.56
C SER A 146 13.42 9.31 -17.45
N GLN A 147 12.22 8.73 -17.54
CA GLN A 147 11.13 9.02 -16.60
C GLN A 147 11.14 8.15 -15.34
N ARG A 148 10.40 8.63 -14.34
CA ARG A 148 10.06 7.86 -13.15
C ARG A 148 8.83 6.99 -13.46
N TYR A 149 8.97 5.70 -13.18
CA TYR A 149 7.91 4.72 -13.24
C TYR A 149 7.68 4.21 -11.82
N HIS A 150 6.50 4.53 -11.27
CA HIS A 150 6.07 3.96 -10.01
C HIS A 150 4.98 2.91 -10.30
N LEU A 151 5.30 1.64 -10.11
CA LEU A 151 4.33 0.55 -10.22
C LEU A 151 3.63 0.39 -8.87
N ALA A 152 2.43 0.97 -8.77
CA ALA A 152 1.59 0.92 -7.57
C ALA A 152 0.55 -0.20 -7.72
N VAL A 153 0.39 -1.01 -6.68
CA VAL A 153 -0.43 -2.21 -6.68
C VAL A 153 -1.26 -2.27 -5.40
N LEU A 154 -2.54 -2.62 -5.52
CA LEU A 154 -3.37 -3.04 -4.42
C LEU A 154 -3.75 -4.49 -4.66
N PHE A 155 -3.63 -5.35 -3.66
CA PHE A 155 -3.88 -6.79 -3.83
C PHE A 155 -4.45 -7.43 -2.58
N ASN A 156 -5.17 -8.53 -2.76
CA ASN A 156 -5.63 -9.44 -1.72
C ASN A 156 -5.70 -10.87 -2.31
N PRO A 157 -6.10 -11.91 -1.55
CA PRO A 157 -6.07 -13.28 -2.07
C PRO A 157 -6.97 -13.55 -3.30
N TRP A 158 -7.90 -12.65 -3.61
CA TRP A 158 -8.91 -12.84 -4.66
C TRP A 158 -8.91 -11.78 -5.75
N SER A 159 -8.18 -10.68 -5.57
CA SER A 159 -8.20 -9.56 -6.51
C SER A 159 -6.94 -8.73 -6.43
N TYR A 160 -6.64 -8.02 -7.50
CA TYR A 160 -5.58 -7.03 -7.54
C TYR A 160 -5.92 -5.93 -8.54
N SER A 161 -5.34 -4.76 -8.34
CA SER A 161 -5.34 -3.66 -9.29
C SER A 161 -3.96 -3.01 -9.29
N TYR A 162 -3.55 -2.49 -10.44
CA TYR A 162 -2.28 -1.79 -10.55
C TYR A 162 -2.38 -0.63 -11.52
N TYR A 163 -1.53 0.38 -11.30
CA TYR A 163 -1.49 1.59 -12.10
C TYR A 163 -0.09 2.20 -12.07
N ARG A 164 0.15 3.16 -12.97
CA ARG A 164 1.35 4.00 -12.95
C ARG A 164 1.12 5.16 -11.98
N GLY A 165 1.84 5.17 -10.87
CA GLY A 165 1.89 6.31 -9.95
C GLY A 165 2.83 7.42 -10.42
N SER A 166 2.73 8.57 -9.76
CA SER A 166 3.59 9.75 -9.92
C SER A 166 4.84 9.71 -9.06
#